data_AF-A0A0M2GJQ5-F1
#
_entry.id   AF-A0A0M2GJQ5-F1
#
_cell.length_a   1.000
_cell.length_b   1.000
_cell.length_c   1.000
_cell.angle_alpha   90.00
_cell.angle_beta   90.00
_cell.angle_gamma   90.00
#
_symmetry.space_group_name_H-M   'P 1'
#
loop_
_entity.id
_entity.type
_entity.pdbx_description
1 polymer ?
#
loop_
_entity_poly.entity_id
_entity_poly.type
_entity_poly.pdbx_seq_one_letter_code
_entity_poly.pdbx_strand_id
1 'polypeptide(L)' 'MTRPADLLVLDEPTNHIALDLVEDLQAALAAYPGAVVAVSHDRAFRARFEGERLELRAGRRR' A
#
# COMPACT_ATOMS: atom_id res chain seq x y z
N MET A 1 19.13 1.39 12.00
CA MET A 1 19.20 1.19 10.54
C MET A 1 18.20 0.10 10.18
N THR A 2 17.17 0.43 9.40
CA THR A 2 16.25 -0.57 8.86
C THR A 2 17.00 -1.45 7.86
N ARG A 3 16.82 -2.77 7.98
CA ARG A 3 17.38 -3.71 7.00
C ARG A 3 16.49 -3.66 5.74
N PRO A 4 17.06 -3.84 4.53
CA PRO A 4 16.24 -4.02 3.35
C PRO A 4 15.27 -5.18 3.59
N ALA A 5 13.99 -4.96 3.28
CA ALA A 5 12.95 -5.97 3.41
C ALA A 5 12.37 -6.28 2.03
N ASP A 6 12.22 -7.56 1.70
CA ASP A 6 11.63 -7.96 0.42
C ASP A 6 10.10 -7.78 0.41
N LEU A 7 9.50 -7.64 1.60
CA LEU A 7 8.07 -7.46 1.81
C LEU A 7 7.82 -6.37 2.86
N LEU A 8 7.01 -5.38 2.49
CA LEU A 8 6.49 -4.35 3.38
C LEU A 8 5.01 -4.60 3.64
N VAL A 9 4.61 -4.66 4.92
CA VAL A 9 3.21 -4.83 5.33
C VAL A 9 2.77 -3.56 6.05
N LEU A 10 1.68 -2.95 5.59
CA LEU A 10 1.14 -1.69 6.10
C LEU A 10 -0.32 -1.86 6.49
N ASP A 11 -0.69 -1.34 7.66
CA ASP A 11 -2.06 -1.31 8.15
C ASP A 11 -2.50 0.14 8.36
N GLU A 12 -3.54 0.56 7.65
CA GLU A 12 -4.04 1.93 7.57
C GLU A 12 -2.94 3.00 7.40
N PRO A 13 -2.10 2.90 6.33
CA PRO A 13 -0.90 3.72 6.18
C PRO A 13 -1.16 5.21 5.99
N THR A 14 -2.39 5.61 5.63
CA THR A 14 -2.75 7.03 5.46
C THR A 14 -3.35 7.64 6.73
N ASN A 15 -3.61 6.84 7.76
CA ASN A 15 -4.22 7.34 8.98
C ASN A 15 -3.26 8.22 9.79
N HIS A 16 -3.78 9.31 10.36
CA HIS A 16 -3.01 10.32 11.10
C HIS A 16 -1.90 11.05 10.30
N ILE A 17 -1.85 10.88 8.97
CA ILE A 17 -0.93 11.59 8.08
C ILE A 17 -1.66 12.78 7.45
N ALA A 18 -0.98 13.93 7.36
CA ALA A 18 -1.50 15.09 6.64
C ALA A 18 -1.55 14.80 5.13
N LEU A 19 -2.49 15.44 4.42
CA LEU A 19 -2.80 15.10 3.02
C LEU A 19 -1.59 15.23 2.09
N ASP A 20 -0.74 16.23 2.31
CA ASP A 20 0.51 16.47 1.58
C ASP A 20 1.51 15.31 1.73
N LEU A 21 1.65 14.78 2.95
CA LEU A 21 2.53 13.64 3.24
C LEU A 21 1.98 12.30 2.71
N VAL A 22 0.69 12.21 2.41
CA VAL A 22 0.11 11.01 1.77
C VAL A 22 0.64 10.85 0.34
N GLU A 23 0.82 11.95 -0.40
CA GLU A 23 1.38 11.92 -1.75
C GLU A 23 2.84 11.45 -1.74
N ASP A 24 3.64 11.95 -0.79
CA ASP A 24 5.02 11.52 -0.60
C ASP A 24 5.12 10.03 -0.25
N LEU A 25 4.25 9.55 0.65
CA LEU A 25 4.16 8.14 1.00
C LEU A 25 3.84 7.28 -0.24
N GLN A 26 2.87 7.70 -1.04
CA GLN A 26 2.51 7.00 -2.27
C GLN A 26 3.67 6.94 -3.26
N ALA A 27 4.40 8.03 -3.45
CA ALA A 27 5.58 8.08 -4.30
C ALA A 27 6.69 7.13 -3.79
N ALA A 28 6.92 7.09 -2.48
CA ALA A 28 7.88 6.19 -1.87
C ALA A 28 7.50 4.71 -2.04
N LEU A 29 6.22 4.37 -1.88
CA LEU A 29 5.73 3.01 -2.08
C LEU A 29 5.81 2.56 -3.54
N ALA A 30 5.60 3.47 -4.50
CA ALA A 30 5.76 3.17 -5.92
C ALA A 30 7.22 2.88 -6.32
N ALA A 31 8.18 3.50 -5.62
CA ALA A 31 9.61 3.26 -5.80
C ALA A 31 10.15 2.11 -4.94
N TYR A 32 9.32 1.49 -4.09
CA TYR A 32 9.76 0.43 -3.21
C TYR A 32 10.14 -0.82 -4.02
N PRO A 33 11.39 -1.33 -3.91
CA PRO A 33 11.85 -2.42 -4.76
C PRO A 33 11.28 -3.80 -4.39
N GLY A 34 10.68 -3.92 -3.21
CA GLY A 34 10.06 -5.15 -2.72
C GLY A 34 8.55 -5.21 -2.96
N ALA A 35 7.92 -6.27 -2.48
CA ALA A 35 6.46 -6.37 -2.47
C ALA A 35 5.86 -5.48 -1.38
N VAL A 36 4.71 -4.87 -1.66
CA VAL A 36 3.92 -4.11 -0.67
C VAL A 36 2.57 -4.78 -0.50
N VAL A 37 2.21 -5.08 0.75
CA VAL A 37 0.86 -5.47 1.15
C VAL A 37 0.32 -4.38 2.04
N ALA A 38 -0.74 -3.71 1.61
CA ALA A 38 -1.36 -2.63 2.36
C ALA A 38 -2.84 -2.92 2.62
N VAL A 39 -3.28 -2.63 3.85
CA VAL A 39 -4.67 -2.59 4.25
C VAL A 39 -5.06 -1.12 4.39
N SER A 40 -6.13 -0.70 3.72
CA SER A 40 -6.59 0.68 3.80
C SER A 40 -8.08 0.80 3.46
N HIS A 41 -8.78 1.63 4.23
CA HIS A 41 -10.13 2.08 3.90
C HIS A 41 -10.17 3.22 2.87
N ASP A 42 -9.03 3.83 2.53
CA ASP A 42 -8.92 4.94 1.59
C ASP A 42 -8.98 4.46 0.12
N ARG A 43 -9.99 4.95 -0.61
CA ARG A 43 -10.18 4.62 -2.04
C ARG A 43 -9.13 5.26 -2.94
N ALA A 44 -8.67 6.48 -2.63
CA ALA A 44 -7.67 7.18 -3.42
C ALA A 44 -6.32 6.48 -3.33
N PHE A 45 -5.91 6.11 -2.11
CA PHE A 45 -4.70 5.31 -1.88
C PHE A 45 -4.74 3.99 -2.65
N ARG A 46 -5.84 3.24 -2.56
CA ARG A 46 -6.03 1.97 -3.28
C ARG A 46 -6.04 2.08 -4.80
N ALA A 47 -6.46 3.22 -5.34
CA ALA A 47 -6.49 3.48 -6.77
C ALA A 47 -5.08 3.61 -7.36
N ARG A 48 -4.08 3.95 -6.54
CA ARG A 48 -2.70 4.19 -6.97
C ARG A 48 -1.90 2.91 -7.26
N PHE A 49 -2.37 1.77 -6.75
CA PHE A 49 -1.79 0.46 -7.08
C PHE A 49 -2.25 0.05 -8.48
N GLU A 50 -1.39 0.33 -9.46
CA GLU A 50 -1.56 0.02 -10.87
C GLU A 50 -0.91 -1.35 -11.14
N GLY A 51 -1.71 -2.40 -11.22
CA GLY A 51 -1.23 -3.77 -11.38
C GLY A 51 -2.38 -4.78 -11.46
N GLU A 52 -2.05 -6.07 -11.48
CA GLU A 52 -3.08 -7.11 -11.44
C GLU A 52 -3.87 -7.00 -10.13
N ARG A 53 -5.19 -6.79 -10.24
CA ARG A 53 -6.08 -6.68 -9.10
C ARG A 53 -6.70 -8.05 -8.80
N LEU A 54 -6.31 -8.62 -7.67
CA LEU A 54 -6.93 -9.82 -7.12
C LEU A 54 -8.07 -9.41 -6.17
N GLU A 55 -9.30 -9.88 -6.42
CA GLU A 55 -10.36 -9.78 -5.42
C GLU A 55 -10.46 -11.08 -4.62
N LEU A 56 -10.37 -10.98 -3.29
CA LEU A 56 -10.60 -12.10 -2.40
C LEU A 56 -11.99 -11.97 -1.77
N ARG A 57 -12.81 -13.04 -1.82
CA ARG A 57 -14.08 -13.14 -1.10
C ARG A 57 -14.13 -14.44 -0.30
N ALA A 58 -14.40 -14.32 1.00
CA ALA A 58 -14.44 -15.45 1.94
C ALA A 58 -13.18 -16.36 1.83
N GLY A 59 -12.00 -15.74 1.72
CA GLY A 59 -10.72 -16.45 1.62
C GLY A 59 -10.42 -17.08 0.26
N ARG A 60 -11.24 -16.84 -0.78
CA ARG A 60 -11.00 -17.35 -2.13
C ARG A 60 -10.87 -16.22 -3.15
N ARG A 61 -9.98 -16.40 -4.13
CA ARG A 61 -9.88 -15.54 -5.33
C ARG A 61 -11.21 -15.58 -6.09
N ARG A 62 -11.74 -14.42 -6.44
CA ARG A 62 -12.82 -14.24 -7.41
C ARG A 62 -12.28 -13.99 -8.81
#